data_AF-A0A0F8YCR1-F1
#
_entry.id   AF-A0A0F8YCR1-F1
#
_cell.length_a   1.000
_cell.length_b   1.000
_cell.length_c   1.000
_cell.angle_alpha   90.00
_cell.angle_beta   90.00
_cell.angle_gamma   90.00
#
_symmetry.space_group_name_H-M   'P 1'
#
loop_
_entity.id
_entity.type
_entity.pdbx_description
1 polymer ?
#
loop_
_entity_poly.entity_id
_entity_poly.type
_entity_poly.pdbx_seq_one_letter_code
_entity_poly.pdbx_strand_id
1 'polypeptide(L)'
;MIRERECELCGKKYMPTGNRQKFCDGCKSNATPKKKTGSGFRERVCAECGDQFKPKGARTRICDKCKSDPRHKKQGGKTPPP
;
A
#
# COMPACT_ATOMS: atom_id res chain seq x y z
N MET A 1 11.74 -5.29 -35.67
CA MET A 1 12.32 -3.94 -35.77
C MET A 1 11.60 -3.04 -34.79
N ILE A 2 12.34 -2.36 -33.90
CA ILE A 2 11.76 -1.38 -32.97
C ILE A 2 11.64 -0.06 -33.75
N ARG A 3 10.42 0.49 -33.82
CA ARG A 3 10.16 1.80 -34.44
C ARG A 3 10.14 2.89 -33.38
N GLU A 4 10.64 4.07 -33.73
CA GLU A 4 10.51 5.27 -32.90
C GLU A 4 9.04 5.54 -32.55
N ARG A 5 8.78 5.93 -31.31
CA ARG A 5 7.46 6.33 -30.81
C ARG A 5 7.53 7.71 -30.22
N GLU A 6 6.40 8.40 -30.22
CA GLU A 6 6.28 9.71 -29.60
C GLU A 6 5.76 9.57 -28.17
N CYS A 7 6.32 10.34 -27.24
CA CYS A 7 5.95 10.27 -25.83
C CYS A 7 4.66 11.04 -25.56
N GLU A 8 3.65 10.36 -25.01
CA GLU A 8 2.36 10.99 -24.66
C GLU A 8 2.46 12.08 -23.58
N LEU A 9 3.59 12.15 -22.82
CA LEU A 9 3.81 13.15 -21.76
C LEU A 9 4.55 14.40 -22.22
N CYS A 10 5.46 14.28 -23.19
CA CYS A 10 6.33 15.40 -23.60
C CYS A 10 6.41 15.63 -25.11
N GLY A 11 5.76 14.80 -25.92
CA GLY A 11 5.77 14.88 -27.39
C GLY A 11 7.13 14.54 -28.03
N LYS A 12 8.14 14.12 -27.25
CA LYS A 12 9.45 13.77 -27.81
C LYS A 12 9.43 12.38 -28.43
N LYS A 13 10.07 12.25 -29.59
CA LYS A 13 10.39 10.96 -30.20
C LYS A 13 11.41 10.22 -29.34
N TYR A 14 11.15 8.95 -29.07
CA TYR A 14 12.03 8.07 -28.31
C TYR A 14 12.02 6.66 -28.89
N MET A 15 13.05 5.89 -28.57
CA MET A 15 13.14 4.49 -28.93
C MET A 15 12.55 3.63 -27.81
N PRO A 16 11.37 3.01 -27.99
CA PRO A 16 10.76 2.23 -26.94
C PRO A 16 11.57 0.96 -26.68
N THR A 17 11.99 0.74 -25.43
CA THR A 17 12.71 -0.49 -25.05
C THR A 17 11.79 -1.71 -24.97
N GLY A 18 10.48 -1.49 -24.87
CA GLY A 18 9.48 -2.57 -24.85
C GLY A 18 8.19 -2.17 -25.54
N ASN A 19 7.48 -3.16 -26.10
CA ASN A 19 6.24 -2.94 -26.86
C ASN A 19 5.14 -2.18 -26.10
N ARG A 20 5.14 -2.24 -24.76
CA ARG A 20 4.17 -1.58 -23.87
C ARG A 20 4.62 -0.19 -23.39
N GLN A 21 5.82 0.26 -23.78
CA GLN A 21 6.31 1.57 -23.37
C GLN A 21 5.54 2.66 -24.14
N LYS A 22 4.87 3.52 -23.37
CA LYS A 22 4.07 4.68 -23.83
C LYS A 22 4.78 6.02 -23.63
N PHE A 23 5.77 6.04 -22.74
CA PHE A 23 6.49 7.24 -22.33
C PHE A 23 7.99 7.05 -22.54
N CYS A 24 8.70 8.12 -22.90
CA CYS A 24 10.16 8.12 -22.99
C CYS A 24 10.79 7.85 -21.62
N ASP A 25 12.06 7.45 -21.58
CA ASP A 25 12.71 7.04 -20.34
C ASP A 25 12.72 8.15 -19.26
N GLY A 26 12.88 9.41 -19.67
CA GLY A 26 12.77 10.56 -18.76
C GLY A 26 11.36 10.80 -18.19
N CYS A 27 10.31 10.46 -18.95
CA CYS A 27 8.92 10.59 -18.51
C CYS A 27 8.37 9.32 -17.85
N LYS A 28 9.05 8.18 -18.01
CA LYS A 28 8.67 6.88 -17.45
C LYS A 28 8.55 6.96 -15.92
N SER A 29 9.46 7.66 -15.27
CA SER A 29 9.44 7.88 -13.81
C SER A 29 8.25 8.72 -13.33
N ASN A 30 7.71 9.59 -14.18
CA ASN A 30 6.51 10.38 -13.88
C ASN A 30 5.23 9.57 -14.15
N ALA A 31 5.25 8.71 -15.17
CA ALA A 31 4.14 7.85 -15.55
C ALA A 31 3.98 6.61 -14.67
N THR A 32 5.05 6.12 -14.05
CA THR A 32 4.92 5.06 -13.07
C THR A 32 4.20 5.62 -11.86
N PRO A 33 3.01 5.11 -11.49
CA PRO A 33 2.45 5.45 -10.18
C PRO A 33 3.52 5.06 -9.19
N LYS A 34 4.10 6.04 -8.47
CA LYS A 34 4.92 5.74 -7.30
C LYS A 34 4.08 4.75 -6.53
N LYS A 35 4.53 3.49 -6.45
CA LYS A 35 3.85 2.48 -5.65
C LYS A 35 3.80 3.10 -4.29
N LYS A 36 2.64 3.68 -3.94
CA LYS A 36 2.43 4.21 -2.61
C LYS A 36 2.58 2.97 -1.77
N THR A 37 3.71 2.81 -1.12
CA THR A 37 3.90 1.97 0.06
C THR A 37 3.08 2.60 1.20
N GLY A 38 1.87 3.05 0.90
CA GLY A 38 0.84 3.35 1.85
C GLY A 38 0.34 2.00 2.29
N SER A 39 1.08 1.40 3.22
CA SER A 39 0.49 0.62 4.30
C SER A 39 -0.61 1.50 4.90
N GLY A 40 -1.74 1.54 4.22
CA GLY A 40 -2.92 2.28 4.64
C GLY A 40 -3.43 1.55 5.85
N PHE A 41 -2.88 1.87 7.01
CA PHE A 41 -3.47 1.55 8.29
C PHE A 41 -4.79 2.29 8.36
N ARG A 42 -5.80 1.72 7.68
CA ARG A 42 -7.17 2.19 7.73
C ARG A 42 -7.57 2.15 9.20
N GLU A 43 -8.14 3.24 9.65
CA GLU A 43 -8.72 3.33 10.98
C GLU A 43 -9.74 2.21 11.12
N ARG A 44 -9.62 1.45 12.22
CA ARG A 44 -10.49 0.32 12.52
C ARG A 44 -11.13 0.54 13.88
N VAL A 45 -12.24 -0.11 14.11
CA VAL A 45 -12.90 -0.12 15.41
C VAL A 45 -12.28 -1.19 16.31
N CYS A 46 -12.05 -0.85 17.57
CA CYS A 46 -11.61 -1.76 18.63
C CYS A 46 -12.72 -2.76 18.94
N ALA A 47 -12.39 -4.06 18.92
CA ALA A 47 -13.34 -5.11 19.27
C ALA A 47 -13.79 -5.09 20.74
N GLU A 48 -13.03 -4.43 21.62
CA GLU A 48 -13.33 -4.40 23.05
C GLU A 48 -14.06 -3.14 23.50
N CYS A 49 -13.58 -1.97 23.09
CA CYS A 49 -14.15 -0.70 23.52
C CYS A 49 -15.00 0.00 22.44
N GLY A 50 -14.97 -0.47 21.19
CA GLY A 50 -15.69 0.18 20.10
C GLY A 50 -15.07 1.49 19.61
N ASP A 51 -13.90 1.89 20.13
CA ASP A 51 -13.21 3.10 19.68
C ASP A 51 -12.51 2.91 18.33
N GLN A 52 -12.51 3.97 17.52
CA GLN A 52 -11.68 4.04 16.31
C GLN A 52 -10.20 4.17 16.69
N PHE A 53 -9.37 3.30 16.14
CA PHE A 53 -7.93 3.32 16.36
C PHE A 53 -7.17 2.93 15.10
N LYS A 54 -5.89 3.33 15.04
CA LYS A 54 -4.99 2.98 13.93
C LYS A 54 -4.24 1.69 14.28
N PRO A 55 -4.53 0.57 13.61
CA PRO A 55 -3.84 -0.69 13.89
C PRO A 55 -2.36 -0.57 13.51
N LYS A 56 -1.45 -1.09 14.34
CA LYS A 56 -0.02 -1.19 13.98
C LYS A 56 0.29 -2.39 13.08
N GLY A 57 -0.67 -3.30 12.88
CA GLY A 57 -0.53 -4.46 11.99
C GLY A 57 -1.88 -4.99 11.52
N ALA A 58 -1.90 -5.70 10.38
CA ALA A 58 -3.12 -6.24 9.79
C ALA A 58 -3.93 -7.15 10.75
N ARG A 59 -3.25 -7.79 11.71
CA ARG A 59 -3.87 -8.67 12.72
C ARG A 59 -4.33 -7.96 13.99
N THR A 60 -4.01 -6.68 14.20
CA THR A 60 -4.31 -5.98 15.46
C THR A 60 -5.80 -5.64 15.55
N ARG A 61 -6.56 -6.34 16.40
CA ARG A 61 -8.03 -6.17 16.55
C ARG A 61 -8.50 -5.19 17.62
N ILE A 62 -7.62 -4.85 18.54
CA ILE A 62 -7.91 -4.03 19.72
C ILE A 62 -6.98 -2.81 19.75
N CYS A 63 -7.43 -1.71 20.36
CA CYS A 63 -6.67 -0.47 20.44
C CYS A 63 -5.43 -0.60 21.34
N ASP A 64 -4.47 0.32 21.20
CA ASP A 64 -3.20 0.28 21.97
C ASP A 64 -3.45 0.36 23.49
N LYS A 65 -4.51 1.05 23.92
CA LYS A 65 -4.96 1.13 25.32
C LYS A 65 -5.39 -0.24 25.86
N CYS A 66 -6.32 -0.92 25.18
CA CYS A 66 -6.78 -2.26 25.57
C CYS A 66 -5.64 -3.28 25.49
N LYS A 67 -4.77 -3.17 24.48
CA LYS A 67 -3.60 -4.05 24.32
C LYS A 67 -2.58 -3.90 25.45
N SER A 68 -2.40 -2.69 25.97
CA SER A 68 -1.45 -2.42 27.05
C SER A 68 -2.03 -2.66 28.44
N ASP A 69 -3.33 -2.98 28.56
CA ASP A 69 -3.95 -3.26 29.86
C ASP A 69 -3.54 -4.67 30.35
N PRO A 70 -2.81 -4.77 31.48
CA PRO A 70 -2.33 -6.05 31.99
C PRO A 70 -3.45 -6.95 32.51
N ARG A 71 -4.67 -6.44 32.75
CA ARG A 71 -5.83 -7.26 33.14
C ARG A 71 -6.34 -8.12 31.98
N HIS A 72 -5.97 -7.77 30.74
CA HIS A 72 -6.32 -8.49 29.52
C HIS A 72 -5.28 -9.55 29.11
N LYS A 73 -4.22 -9.74 29.92
CA LYS A 73 -3.05 -10.53 29.55
C LYS A 73 -3.21 -12.02 29.84
N LYS A 74 -4.21 -12.68 29.26
CA LYS A 74 -4.21 -14.16 29.10
C LYS A 74 -4.91 -14.61 27.83
N GLN A 75 -4.20 -14.56 26.71
CA GLN A 75 -3.98 -15.77 25.91
C GLN A 75 -2.99 -15.51 24.78
N GLY A 76 -1.90 -16.28 24.80
CA GLY A 76 -1.05 -16.52 23.65
C GLY A 76 -1.86 -17.01 22.46
N GLY A 77 -1.30 -16.78 21.28
CA GLY A 77 -1.99 -16.82 20.00
C GLY A 77 -2.84 -18.06 19.75
N LYS A 78 -4.03 -17.82 19.19
CA LYS A 78 -4.78 -18.77 18.37
C LYS A 78 -5.44 -17.96 17.24
N THR A 79 -4.95 -18.12 16.01
CA THR A 79 -5.81 -18.11 14.80
C THR A 79 -6.90 -19.18 14.95
N PRO A 80 -8.06 -19.21 14.23
CA PRO A 80 -8.43 -18.68 12.88
C PRO A 80 -9.94 -18.21 12.87
N PRO A 81 -10.86 -18.41 11.89
CA PRO A 81 -10.85 -18.71 10.42
C PRO A 81 -11.72 -17.68 9.60
N PRO A 82 -12.09 -17.83 8.29
CA PRO A 82 -12.65 -19.01 7.60
C PRO A 82 -11.64 -19.96 6.96
#